data_AF-A0A6L3EKV0-F1
#
_entry.id   AF-A0A6L3EKV0-F1
#
_cell.length_a   1.000
_cell.length_b   1.000
_cell.length_c   1.000
_cell.angle_alpha   90.00
_cell.angle_beta   90.00
_cell.angle_gamma   90.00
#
_symmetry.space_group_name_H-M   'P 1'
#
loop_
_entity.id
_entity.type
_entity.pdbx_description
1 polymer ?
#
loop_
_entity_poly.entity_id
_entity_poly.type
_entity_poly.pdbx_seq_one_letter_code
_entity_poly.pdbx_strand_id
1 'polypeptide(L)'
;MNEKTIPGEFDCQVQAYVDGELAAEERTEFRRRLRSSPALRAELERLSAMRRCLQEAFPASPVPAAPRVQPARSWSTAAALLVGLALGFLAAQFASDGGARNLTAFDSGNEMTRVLLHVGSGDADAMGEALTSARYILDDFAELGRAVRVHVVANGPGLDIYRPGVTLFAKQIDEMERAYPNIQFVACQNTIERVEKRTQQPVALLPGVLRVDSGVADIARKRASGWLYIGV
;
A
#
# COMPACT_ATOMS: atom_id res chain seq x y z
N MET A 1 21.51 -11.74 -37.82
CA MET A 1 20.90 -12.47 -36.70
C MET A 1 19.98 -11.48 -36.02
N ASN A 2 18.69 -11.52 -36.39
CA ASN A 2 17.68 -10.57 -35.93
C ASN A 2 17.03 -11.14 -34.67
N GLU A 3 17.39 -10.55 -33.53
CA GLU A 3 16.70 -10.79 -32.27
C GLU A 3 15.35 -10.10 -32.34
N LYS A 4 14.30 -10.91 -32.36
CA LYS A 4 12.92 -10.49 -32.48
C LYS A 4 12.48 -9.98 -31.11
N THR A 5 12.82 -8.74 -30.79
CA THR A 5 12.42 -8.11 -29.52
C THR A 5 10.91 -8.11 -29.43
N ILE A 6 10.40 -8.70 -28.35
CA ILE A 6 8.97 -8.87 -28.09
C ILE A 6 8.36 -7.46 -27.87
N PRO A 7 7.24 -7.09 -28.51
CA PRO A 7 6.69 -5.74 -28.45
C PRO A 7 6.46 -5.16 -27.05
N GLY A 8 6.27 -6.01 -26.02
CA GLY A 8 6.05 -5.60 -24.63
C GLY A 8 7.31 -5.32 -23.81
N GLU A 9 8.50 -5.71 -24.27
CA GLU A 9 9.76 -5.44 -23.56
C GLU A 9 10.24 -3.99 -23.75
N PHE A 10 9.83 -3.37 -24.85
CA PHE A 10 10.11 -1.96 -25.11
C PHE A 10 9.36 -1.02 -24.16
N ASP A 11 8.11 -1.32 -23.86
CA ASP A 11 7.24 -0.47 -23.04
C ASP A 11 7.69 -0.43 -21.57
N CYS A 12 8.07 -1.58 -21.02
CA CYS A 12 8.48 -1.66 -19.61
C CYS A 12 9.84 -0.98 -19.35
N GLN A 13 10.79 -1.07 -20.28
CA GLN A 13 12.10 -0.42 -20.15
C GLN A 13 11.99 1.11 -20.26
N VAL A 14 11.11 1.62 -21.13
CA VAL A 14 10.89 3.07 -21.26
C VAL A 14 10.19 3.62 -20.02
N GLN A 15 9.18 2.93 -19.50
CA GLN A 15 8.50 3.31 -18.26
C GLN A 15 9.45 3.28 -17.06
N ALA A 16 10.23 2.21 -16.89
CA ALA A 16 11.23 2.11 -15.82
C ALA A 16 12.32 3.20 -15.91
N TYR A 17 12.67 3.67 -17.11
CA TYR A 17 13.57 4.81 -17.29
C TYR A 17 12.96 6.14 -16.83
N VAL A 18 11.68 6.38 -17.16
CA VAL A 18 10.95 7.60 -16.77
C VAL A 18 10.74 7.65 -15.25
N ASP A 19 10.49 6.50 -14.63
CA ASP A 19 10.23 6.38 -13.20
C ASP A 19 11.52 6.34 -12.36
N GLY A 20 12.68 6.12 -13.00
CA GLY A 20 13.99 6.11 -12.33
C GLY A 20 14.41 4.73 -11.78
N GLU A 21 13.62 3.70 -12.05
CA GLU A 21 13.73 2.32 -11.54
C GLU A 21 14.75 1.45 -12.28
N LEU A 22 15.34 1.92 -13.39
CA LEU A 22 16.41 1.20 -14.08
C LEU A 22 17.71 1.21 -13.28
N ALA A 23 18.34 0.05 -13.11
CA ALA A 23 19.65 -0.08 -12.49
C ALA A 23 20.73 0.69 -13.29
N ALA A 24 21.86 1.04 -12.65
CA ALA A 24 22.88 1.90 -13.26
C ALA A 24 23.47 1.31 -14.55
N GLU A 25 23.65 0.00 -14.61
CA GLU A 25 24.17 -0.75 -15.76
C GLU A 25 23.17 -0.74 -16.92
N GLU A 26 21.92 -1.12 -16.66
CA GLU A 26 20.83 -1.13 -17.63
C GLU A 26 20.52 0.27 -18.17
N ARG A 27 20.62 1.30 -17.33
CA ARG A 27 20.44 2.71 -17.71
C ARG A 27 21.51 3.19 -18.69
N THR A 28 22.71 2.62 -18.63
CA THR A 28 23.81 2.95 -19.55
C THR A 28 23.56 2.34 -20.92
N GLU A 29 23.12 1.08 -20.96
CA GLU A 29 22.72 0.40 -22.18
C GLU A 29 21.49 1.03 -22.83
N PHE A 30 20.47 1.37 -22.02
CA PHE A 30 19.27 2.04 -22.50
C PHE A 30 19.60 3.40 -23.12
N ARG A 31 20.49 4.19 -22.49
CA ARG A 31 20.97 5.47 -23.06
C ARG A 31 21.72 5.30 -24.38
N ARG A 32 22.48 4.21 -24.55
CA ARG A 32 23.13 3.88 -25.83
C ARG A 32 22.08 3.59 -26.91
N ARG A 33 21.03 2.82 -26.59
CA ARG A 33 19.92 2.50 -27.50
C ARG A 33 19.05 3.71 -27.84
N LEU A 34 18.86 4.63 -26.89
CA LEU A 34 18.14 5.89 -27.10
C LEU A 34 18.81 6.74 -28.19
N ARG A 35 20.14 6.70 -28.29
CA ARG A 35 20.88 7.42 -29.35
C ARG A 35 20.69 6.79 -30.72
N SER A 36 20.58 5.47 -30.80
CA SER A 36 20.48 4.74 -32.07
C SER A 36 19.05 4.59 -32.60
N SER A 37 18.02 4.70 -31.76
CA SER A 37 16.61 4.53 -32.16
C SER A 37 15.81 5.84 -32.14
N PRO A 38 15.37 6.37 -33.29
CA PRO A 38 14.46 7.52 -33.34
C PRO A 38 13.05 7.19 -32.80
N ALA A 39 12.56 5.96 -33.01
CA ALA A 39 11.26 5.52 -32.50
C ALA A 39 11.22 5.52 -30.95
N LEU A 40 12.30 5.08 -30.31
CA LEU A 40 12.41 5.06 -28.85
C LEU A 40 12.45 6.46 -28.23
N ARG A 41 13.05 7.42 -28.95
CA ARG A 41 13.04 8.84 -28.56
C ARG A 41 11.65 9.44 -28.64
N ALA A 42 10.91 9.16 -29.71
CA ALA A 42 9.54 9.63 -29.87
C ALA A 42 8.61 9.10 -28.75
N GLU A 43 8.79 7.84 -28.34
CA GLU A 43 7.98 7.26 -27.25
C GLU A 43 8.35 7.86 -25.88
N LEU A 44 9.64 8.08 -25.61
CA LEU A 44 10.08 8.77 -24.40
C LEU A 44 9.51 10.20 -24.32
N GLU A 45 9.50 10.91 -25.44
CA GLU A 45 8.90 12.25 -25.53
C GLU A 45 7.40 12.23 -25.27
N ARG A 46 6.68 11.25 -25.84
CA ARG A 46 5.25 11.04 -25.62
C ARG A 46 4.92 10.84 -24.14
N LEU A 47 5.62 9.92 -23.46
CA LEU A 47 5.39 9.66 -22.04
C LEU A 47 5.75 10.85 -21.17
N SER A 48 6.87 11.53 -21.49
CA SER A 48 7.30 12.73 -20.76
C SER A 48 6.32 13.92 -20.94
N ALA A 49 5.67 14.02 -22.10
CA ALA A 49 4.60 14.99 -22.34
C ALA A 49 3.35 14.68 -21.51
N MET A 50 2.90 13.42 -21.50
CA MET A 50 1.74 13.00 -20.71
C MET A 50 1.96 13.22 -19.21
N ARG A 51 3.15 12.90 -18.69
CA ARG A 51 3.51 13.13 -17.29
C ARG A 51 3.46 14.62 -16.92
N ARG A 52 3.96 15.51 -17.79
CA ARG A 52 3.88 16.97 -17.57
C ARG A 52 2.44 17.45 -17.48
N CYS A 53 1.58 17.05 -18.42
CA CYS A 53 0.16 17.41 -18.37
C CYS A 53 -0.52 16.93 -17.08
N LEU A 54 -0.20 15.73 -16.60
CA LEU A 54 -0.72 15.23 -15.33
C LEU A 54 -0.21 16.04 -14.13
N GLN A 55 1.06 16.41 -14.09
CA GLN A 55 1.64 17.23 -13.02
C GLN A 55 1.07 18.66 -13.00
N GLU A 56 0.75 19.21 -14.18
CA GLU A 56 0.09 20.50 -14.31
C GLU A 56 -1.38 20.45 -13.84
N ALA A 57 -2.10 19.39 -14.19
CA ALA A 57 -3.49 19.20 -13.78
C ALA A 57 -3.62 18.85 -12.28
N PHE A 58 -2.62 18.16 -11.73
CA PHE A 58 -2.57 17.72 -10.33
C PHE A 58 -1.24 18.16 -9.69
N PRO A 59 -1.10 19.44 -9.31
CA PRO A 59 0.09 19.88 -8.59
C PRO A 59 0.22 19.07 -7.30
N ALA A 60 1.44 18.63 -6.99
CA ALA A 60 1.72 17.86 -5.79
C ALA A 60 1.15 18.60 -4.57
N SER A 61 0.25 17.93 -3.84
CA SER A 61 -0.27 18.47 -2.60
C SER A 61 0.92 18.68 -1.65
N PRO A 62 1.10 19.87 -1.05
CA PRO A 62 2.18 20.07 -0.10
C PRO A 62 1.99 19.08 1.04
N VAL A 63 2.89 18.10 1.16
CA VAL A 63 2.97 17.25 2.35
C VAL A 63 3.22 18.20 3.51
N PRO A 64 2.30 18.33 4.48
CA PRO A 64 2.50 19.22 5.59
C PRO A 64 3.77 18.79 6.32
N ALA A 65 4.75 19.71 6.42
CA ALA A 65 5.95 19.47 7.18
C ALA A 65 5.54 19.08 8.61
N ALA A 66 6.04 17.94 9.10
CA ALA A 66 5.76 17.49 10.45
C ALA A 66 6.04 18.62 11.46
N PRO A 67 5.14 18.88 12.42
CA PRO A 67 5.31 19.96 13.38
C PRO A 67 6.59 19.74 14.18
N ARG A 68 7.51 20.70 14.09
CA ARG A 68 8.77 20.69 14.84
C ARG A 68 8.46 21.14 16.27
N VAL A 69 8.29 20.19 17.18
CA VAL A 69 8.06 20.48 18.60
C VAL A 69 9.32 21.12 19.18
N GLN A 70 9.27 22.43 19.42
CA GLN A 70 10.31 23.14 20.17
C GLN A 70 10.02 22.96 21.67
N PRO A 71 10.99 22.55 22.50
CA PRO A 71 10.78 22.47 23.93
C PRO A 71 10.73 23.89 24.50
N ALA A 72 9.52 24.36 24.83
CA ALA A 72 9.32 25.63 25.50
C ALA A 72 9.76 25.53 26.96
N ARG A 73 10.95 26.04 27.26
CA ARG A 73 11.35 26.38 28.63
C ARG A 73 10.69 27.71 28.99
N SER A 74 9.52 27.69 29.62
CA SER A 74 8.90 28.89 30.18
C SER A 74 8.91 28.85 31.72
N TRP A 75 9.54 29.87 32.30
CA TRP A 75 9.20 30.35 33.63
C TRP A 75 8.13 31.43 33.44
N SER A 76 6.92 31.17 33.94
CA SER A 76 5.95 32.17 34.43
C SER A 76 5.35 33.10 33.34
N THR A 77 4.07 33.48 33.30
CA THR A 77 3.06 33.79 34.33
C THR A 77 1.65 33.70 33.74
N ALA A 78 0.68 33.46 34.62
CA ALA A 78 -0.72 33.09 34.39
C ALA A 78 -1.68 34.22 33.95
N ALA A 79 -1.35 35.04 32.95
CA ALA A 79 -2.21 36.19 32.56
C ALA A 79 -2.84 36.13 31.15
N ALA A 80 -2.51 35.15 30.31
CA ALA A 80 -2.94 35.14 28.90
C ALA A 80 -4.26 34.39 28.60
N LEU A 81 -4.86 33.73 29.60
CA LEU A 81 -6.02 32.83 29.39
C LEU A 81 -7.37 33.56 29.21
N LEU A 82 -7.49 34.83 29.61
CA LEU A 82 -8.78 35.54 29.56
C LEU A 82 -9.00 36.35 28.27
N VAL A 83 -7.95 36.75 27.55
CA VAL A 83 -8.08 37.49 26.28
C VAL A 83 -8.30 36.55 25.09
N GLY A 84 -7.74 35.33 25.13
CA GLY A 84 -7.91 34.33 24.06
C GLY A 84 -9.35 33.80 23.93
N LEU A 85 -10.11 33.74 25.02
CA LEU A 85 -11.47 33.20 25.01
C LEU A 85 -12.48 34.16 24.33
N ALA A 86 -12.28 35.47 24.45
CA ALA A 86 -13.19 36.48 23.87
C ALA A 86 -13.00 36.64 22.35
N LEU A 87 -11.77 36.50 21.84
CA LEU A 87 -11.48 36.52 20.39
C LEU A 87 -11.87 35.20 19.70
N GLY A 88 -11.82 34.06 20.40
CA GLY A 88 -12.26 32.78 19.87
C GLY A 88 -13.78 32.69 19.64
N PHE A 89 -14.59 33.36 20.47
CA PHE A 89 -16.06 33.31 20.36
C PHE A 89 -16.60 34.13 19.17
N LEU A 90 -15.89 35.19 18.75
CA LEU A 90 -16.30 36.01 17.60
C LEU A 90 -15.92 35.37 16.25
N ALA A 91 -14.82 34.62 16.19
CA ALA A 91 -14.43 33.86 15.00
C ALA A 91 -15.35 32.65 14.72
N ALA A 92 -15.92 32.06 15.78
CA ALA A 92 -16.90 30.96 15.64
C ALA A 92 -18.21 31.41 14.96
N GLN A 93 -18.60 32.69 15.10
CA GLN A 93 -19.84 33.22 14.53
C GLN A 93 -19.73 33.55 13.03
N PHE A 94 -18.52 33.82 12.50
CA PHE A 94 -18.29 34.04 11.06
C PHE A 94 -18.07 32.73 10.28
N ALA A 95 -17.76 31.63 10.96
CA ALA A 95 -17.64 30.30 10.34
C ALA A 95 -19.01 29.64 10.09
N SER A 96 -20.08 30.12 10.73
CA SER A 96 -21.44 29.54 10.63
C SER A 96 -22.18 29.83 9.32
N ASP A 97 -21.78 30.86 8.55
CA ASP A 97 -22.41 31.18 7.26
C ASP A 97 -21.66 30.61 6.04
N GLY A 98 -20.47 30.05 6.27
CA GLY A 98 -19.61 29.50 5.23
C GLY A 98 -19.78 28.00 5.06
N GLY A 99 -20.93 27.56 4.54
CA GLY A 99 -21.08 26.25 3.90
C GLY A 99 -20.60 25.07 4.74
N ALA A 100 -21.33 24.75 5.80
CA ALA A 100 -21.38 23.39 6.32
C ALA A 100 -21.89 22.47 5.19
N ARG A 101 -20.97 22.03 4.32
CA ARG A 101 -21.15 20.78 3.61
C ARG A 101 -21.40 19.79 4.73
N ASN A 102 -22.63 19.31 4.81
CA ASN A 102 -22.97 18.13 5.57
C ASN A 102 -21.88 17.10 5.27
N LEU A 103 -20.91 16.99 6.17
CA LEU A 103 -20.21 15.75 6.38
C LEU A 103 -21.36 14.86 6.83
N THR A 104 -21.98 14.20 5.86
CA THR A 104 -22.78 13.02 6.14
C THR A 104 -21.85 12.17 6.96
N ALA A 105 -22.08 12.16 8.28
CA ALA A 105 -21.69 11.05 9.10
C ALA A 105 -22.09 9.84 8.28
N PHE A 106 -21.11 9.06 7.84
CA PHE A 106 -21.39 7.77 7.25
C PHE A 106 -22.20 7.05 8.31
N ASP A 107 -23.51 7.02 8.09
CA ASP A 107 -24.46 6.21 8.81
C ASP A 107 -24.00 4.78 8.59
N SER A 108 -23.09 4.34 9.45
CA SER A 108 -22.54 3.00 9.43
C SER A 108 -23.56 2.14 10.12
N GLY A 109 -24.71 1.97 9.47
CA GLY A 109 -25.71 0.98 9.87
C GLY A 109 -25.06 -0.40 9.79
N ASN A 110 -24.46 -0.86 10.88
CA ASN A 110 -23.94 -2.22 11.09
C ASN A 110 -23.28 -2.89 9.86
N GLU A 111 -22.60 -2.14 8.99
CA GLU A 111 -21.91 -2.71 7.85
C GLU A 111 -20.54 -3.19 8.29
N MET A 112 -20.33 -4.50 8.19
CA MET A 112 -19.04 -5.14 8.47
C MET A 112 -17.97 -4.54 7.56
N THR A 113 -17.00 -3.86 8.16
CA THR A 113 -15.84 -3.33 7.44
C THR A 113 -15.00 -4.48 6.89
N ARG A 114 -14.47 -4.34 5.67
CA ARG A 114 -13.69 -5.39 5.02
C ARG A 114 -12.35 -4.82 4.59
N VAL A 115 -11.27 -5.39 5.09
CA VAL A 115 -9.90 -4.93 4.80
C VAL A 115 -9.13 -6.05 4.14
N LEU A 116 -8.50 -5.71 3.02
CA LEU A 116 -7.60 -6.55 2.26
C LEU A 116 -6.18 -6.02 2.44
N LEU A 117 -5.34 -6.78 3.14
CA LEU A 117 -3.91 -6.53 3.23
C LEU A 117 -3.19 -7.36 2.18
N HIS A 118 -2.36 -6.73 1.38
CA HIS A 118 -1.54 -7.39 0.38
C HIS A 118 -0.07 -7.36 0.82
N VAL A 119 0.56 -8.52 0.88
CA VAL A 119 1.98 -8.71 1.16
C VAL A 119 2.67 -9.11 -0.13
N GLY A 120 3.36 -8.14 -0.75
CA GLY A 120 4.10 -8.36 -2.00
C GLY A 120 5.60 -8.56 -1.78
N SER A 121 6.14 -7.97 -0.71
CA SER A 121 7.57 -7.96 -0.41
C SER A 121 8.05 -9.22 0.30
N GLY A 122 9.28 -9.64 0.00
CA GLY A 122 10.01 -10.72 0.66
C GLY A 122 10.77 -10.27 1.91
N ASP A 123 10.78 -8.96 2.18
CA ASP A 123 11.48 -8.34 3.29
C ASP A 123 10.78 -8.64 4.62
N ALA A 124 11.56 -9.01 5.64
CA ALA A 124 11.02 -9.43 6.93
C ALA A 124 10.34 -8.27 7.67
N ASP A 125 10.84 -7.04 7.56
CA ASP A 125 10.24 -5.89 8.23
C ASP A 125 8.88 -5.57 7.59
N ALA A 126 8.80 -5.59 6.26
CA ALA A 126 7.53 -5.41 5.53
C ALA A 126 6.49 -6.49 5.88
N MET A 127 6.90 -7.77 5.95
CA MET A 127 6.02 -8.85 6.39
C MET A 127 5.53 -8.66 7.83
N GLY A 128 6.43 -8.26 8.74
CA GLY A 128 6.10 -7.97 10.12
C GLY A 128 5.14 -6.79 10.27
N GLU A 129 5.34 -5.73 9.48
CA GLU A 129 4.46 -4.56 9.42
C GLU A 129 3.06 -4.94 8.95
N ALA A 130 2.93 -5.82 7.95
CA ALA A 130 1.63 -6.31 7.49
C ALA A 130 0.87 -7.06 8.60
N LEU A 131 1.54 -7.95 9.34
CA LEU A 131 0.91 -8.67 10.45
C LEU A 131 0.57 -7.75 11.63
N THR A 132 1.43 -6.77 11.91
CA THR A 132 1.19 -5.74 12.94
C THR A 132 -0.02 -4.90 12.59
N SER A 133 -0.13 -4.48 11.33
CA SER A 133 -1.26 -3.71 10.82
C SER A 133 -2.56 -4.52 10.86
N ALA A 134 -2.52 -5.80 10.48
CA ALA A 134 -3.67 -6.69 10.58
C ALA A 134 -4.16 -6.80 12.04
N ARG A 135 -3.24 -7.01 12.99
CA ARG A 135 -3.57 -7.08 14.42
C ARG A 135 -4.17 -5.77 14.92
N TYR A 136 -3.53 -4.64 14.62
CA TYR A 136 -4.00 -3.33 15.03
C TYR A 136 -5.43 -3.05 14.56
N ILE A 137 -5.75 -3.37 13.29
CA ILE A 137 -7.11 -3.21 12.74
C ILE A 137 -8.11 -4.11 13.47
N LEU A 138 -7.74 -5.35 13.78
CA LEU A 138 -8.62 -6.28 14.47
C LEU A 138 -8.91 -5.82 15.90
N ASP A 139 -7.89 -5.38 16.62
CA ASP A 139 -7.99 -4.90 18.00
C ASP A 139 -8.81 -3.60 18.08
N ASP A 140 -8.51 -2.61 17.24
CA ASP A 140 -9.21 -1.32 17.21
C ASP A 140 -10.72 -1.51 16.97
N PHE A 141 -11.10 -2.34 15.99
CA PHE A 141 -12.51 -2.61 15.72
C PHE A 141 -13.19 -3.40 16.84
N ALA A 142 -12.48 -4.35 17.48
CA ALA A 142 -13.01 -5.09 18.61
C ALA A 142 -13.26 -4.18 19.82
N GLU A 143 -12.33 -3.28 20.13
CA GLU A 143 -12.47 -2.28 21.21
C GLU A 143 -13.65 -1.32 20.97
N LEU A 144 -13.89 -0.94 19.71
CA LEU A 144 -15.01 -0.10 19.30
C LEU A 144 -16.35 -0.85 19.18
N GLY A 145 -16.37 -2.18 19.39
CA GLY A 145 -17.58 -3.00 19.22
C GLY A 145 -18.09 -3.06 17.77
N ARG A 146 -17.21 -2.86 16.79
CA ARG A 146 -17.53 -2.82 15.36
C ARG A 146 -17.06 -4.10 14.67
N ALA A 147 -17.82 -4.58 13.69
CA ALA A 147 -17.46 -5.76 12.93
C ALA A 147 -16.44 -5.42 11.82
N VAL A 148 -15.33 -6.19 11.77
CA VAL A 148 -14.34 -6.14 10.68
C VAL A 148 -14.02 -7.55 10.19
N ARG A 149 -13.67 -7.68 8.91
CA ARG A 149 -13.05 -8.87 8.33
C ARG A 149 -11.73 -8.49 7.67
N VAL A 150 -10.66 -9.16 8.04
CA VAL A 150 -9.32 -8.93 7.50
C VAL A 150 -8.92 -10.11 6.62
N HIS A 151 -8.47 -9.83 5.40
CA HIS A 151 -8.00 -10.82 4.46
C HIS A 151 -6.57 -10.46 4.04
N VAL A 152 -5.62 -11.33 4.37
CA VAL A 152 -4.19 -11.09 4.14
C VAL A 152 -3.74 -11.99 2.99
N VAL A 153 -3.52 -11.39 1.83
CA VAL A 153 -3.08 -12.09 0.61
C VAL A 153 -1.60 -11.89 0.38
N ALA A 154 -0.84 -12.98 0.26
CA ALA A 154 0.57 -12.95 -0.08
C ALA A 154 0.82 -13.51 -1.49
N ASN A 155 1.62 -12.81 -2.27
CA ASN A 155 2.07 -13.26 -3.57
C ASN A 155 3.54 -12.86 -3.81
N GLY A 156 4.11 -13.34 -4.91
CA GLY A 156 5.51 -13.07 -5.25
C GLY A 156 6.48 -13.47 -4.12
N PRO A 157 7.50 -12.65 -3.84
CA PRO A 157 8.40 -12.84 -2.68
C PRO A 157 7.68 -12.90 -1.33
N GLY A 158 6.53 -12.21 -1.19
CA GLY A 158 5.72 -12.23 0.03
C GLY A 158 5.19 -13.61 0.43
N LEU A 159 5.18 -14.60 -0.48
CA LEU A 159 4.80 -15.98 -0.15
C LEU A 159 5.64 -16.57 1.00
N ASP A 160 6.87 -16.11 1.18
CA ASP A 160 7.77 -16.61 2.21
C ASP A 160 7.23 -16.41 3.63
N ILE A 161 6.29 -15.48 3.84
CA ILE A 161 5.58 -15.29 5.12
C ILE A 161 4.81 -16.54 5.57
N TYR A 162 4.39 -17.40 4.62
CA TYR A 162 3.60 -18.61 4.89
C TYR A 162 4.37 -19.91 4.71
N ARG A 163 5.67 -19.87 4.37
CA ARG A 163 6.44 -21.09 4.08
C ARG A 163 7.14 -21.62 5.33
N PRO A 164 6.85 -22.85 5.79
CA PRO A 164 7.54 -23.45 6.92
C PRO A 164 9.05 -23.53 6.68
N GLY A 165 9.84 -23.24 7.72
CA GLY A 165 11.31 -23.22 7.65
C GLY A 165 11.91 -21.99 6.95
N VAL A 166 11.09 -21.10 6.38
CA VAL A 166 11.52 -19.82 5.80
C VAL A 166 10.97 -18.65 6.61
N THR A 167 9.68 -18.70 6.94
CA THR A 167 9.01 -17.64 7.70
C THR A 167 9.55 -17.51 9.12
N LEU A 168 9.72 -16.27 9.58
CA LEU A 168 9.96 -15.94 10.99
C LEU A 168 8.65 -15.77 11.78
N PHE A 169 7.50 -15.81 11.10
CA PHE A 169 6.20 -15.41 11.64
C PHE A 169 5.24 -16.56 11.92
N ALA A 170 5.68 -17.82 11.82
CA ALA A 170 4.82 -18.99 11.97
C ALA A 170 4.00 -18.98 13.27
N LYS A 171 4.65 -18.68 14.40
CA LYS A 171 4.00 -18.61 15.71
C LYS A 171 2.97 -17.47 15.77
N GLN A 172 3.31 -16.30 15.22
CA GLN A 172 2.44 -15.14 15.23
C GLN A 172 1.17 -15.37 14.39
N ILE A 173 1.31 -15.98 13.21
CA ILE A 173 0.17 -16.31 12.33
C ILE A 173 -0.77 -17.28 13.03
N ASP A 174 -0.23 -18.36 13.60
CA ASP A 174 -0.97 -19.37 14.36
C ASP A 174 -1.70 -18.78 15.59
N GLU A 175 -1.07 -17.86 16.30
CA GLU A 175 -1.72 -17.10 17.38
C GLU A 175 -2.84 -16.19 16.88
N MET A 176 -2.64 -15.51 15.74
CA MET A 176 -3.66 -14.62 15.16
C MET A 176 -4.88 -15.40 14.65
N GLU A 177 -4.69 -16.54 13.98
CA GLU A 177 -5.80 -17.38 13.52
C GLU A 177 -6.65 -17.89 14.68
N ARG A 178 -6.03 -18.22 15.82
CA ARG A 178 -6.78 -18.62 17.03
C ARG A 178 -7.48 -17.47 17.72
N ALA A 179 -6.84 -16.30 17.78
CA ALA A 179 -7.38 -15.15 18.49
C ALA A 179 -8.51 -14.44 17.72
N TYR A 180 -8.43 -14.43 16.39
CA TYR A 180 -9.33 -13.64 15.53
C TYR A 180 -10.02 -14.54 14.50
N PRO A 181 -11.28 -14.96 14.72
CA PRO A 181 -12.01 -15.77 13.73
C PRO A 181 -12.36 -15.00 12.44
N ASN A 182 -12.11 -13.70 12.42
CA ASN A 182 -12.38 -12.77 11.34
C ASN A 182 -11.12 -12.39 10.52
N ILE A 183 -9.97 -13.04 10.77
CA ILE A 183 -8.79 -12.97 9.89
C ILE A 183 -8.73 -14.18 8.96
N GLN A 184 -8.24 -14.00 7.74
CA GLN A 184 -7.98 -15.07 6.80
C GLN A 184 -6.68 -14.84 6.04
N PHE A 185 -5.75 -15.79 6.16
CA PHE A 185 -4.48 -15.77 5.44
C PHE A 185 -4.57 -16.57 4.14
N VAL A 186 -4.07 -16.00 3.04
CA VAL A 186 -4.23 -16.55 1.70
C VAL A 186 -2.95 -16.44 0.88
N ALA A 187 -2.55 -17.56 0.28
CA ALA A 187 -1.41 -17.67 -0.62
C ALA A 187 -1.83 -17.76 -2.10
N CYS A 188 -1.09 -17.08 -2.96
CA CYS A 188 -1.26 -17.12 -4.41
C CYS A 188 -0.70 -18.42 -5.01
N GLN A 189 -1.56 -19.25 -5.59
CA GLN A 189 -1.20 -20.53 -6.22
C GLN A 189 -0.24 -20.34 -7.40
N ASN A 190 -0.47 -19.34 -8.26
CA ASN A 190 0.48 -19.01 -9.34
C ASN A 190 1.89 -18.66 -8.83
N THR A 191 2.01 -18.14 -7.62
CA THR A 191 3.32 -17.87 -7.00
C THR A 191 3.93 -19.17 -6.47
N ILE A 192 3.12 -20.01 -5.82
CA ILE A 192 3.55 -21.33 -5.35
C ILE A 192 4.12 -22.15 -6.51
N GLU A 193 3.38 -22.28 -7.62
CA GLU A 193 3.82 -23.03 -8.80
C GLU A 193 5.13 -22.49 -9.40
N ARG A 194 5.31 -21.16 -9.37
CA ARG A 194 6.57 -20.54 -9.84
C ARG A 194 7.73 -20.88 -8.91
N VAL A 195 7.51 -20.87 -7.60
CA VAL A 195 8.54 -21.26 -6.63
C VAL A 195 8.88 -22.74 -6.78
N GLU A 196 7.89 -23.63 -6.87
CA GLU A 196 8.08 -25.07 -7.04
C GLU A 196 8.86 -25.40 -8.31
N LYS A 197 8.53 -24.74 -9.44
CA LYS A 197 9.28 -24.87 -10.70
C LYS A 197 10.73 -24.39 -10.56
N ARG A 198 10.98 -23.34 -9.78
CA ARG A 198 12.34 -22.81 -9.58
C ARG A 198 13.17 -23.67 -8.64
N THR A 199 12.58 -24.16 -7.54
CA THR A 199 13.29 -24.94 -6.51
C THR A 199 13.30 -26.44 -6.79
N GLN A 200 12.47 -26.91 -7.73
CA GLN A 200 12.23 -28.34 -7.99
C GLN A 200 11.76 -29.08 -6.73
N GLN A 201 11.08 -28.39 -5.83
CA GLN A 201 10.59 -28.91 -4.56
C GLN A 201 9.15 -28.43 -4.31
N PRO A 202 8.26 -29.28 -3.77
CA PRO A 202 6.91 -28.87 -3.41
C PRO A 202 6.94 -27.81 -2.31
N VAL A 203 6.02 -26.84 -2.38
CA VAL A 203 5.88 -25.78 -1.37
C VAL A 203 4.75 -26.12 -0.43
N ALA A 204 5.13 -26.47 0.81
CA ALA A 204 4.20 -26.53 1.93
C ALA A 204 3.88 -25.11 2.43
N LEU A 205 2.66 -24.94 2.97
CA LEU A 205 2.22 -23.74 3.66
C LEU A 205 1.98 -24.05 5.13
N LEU A 206 1.99 -23.01 5.97
CA LEU A 206 1.50 -23.12 7.35
C LEU A 206 0.04 -23.63 7.37
N PRO A 207 -0.38 -24.32 8.45
CA PRO A 207 -1.79 -24.65 8.66
C PRO A 207 -2.67 -23.40 8.62
N GLY A 208 -3.94 -23.55 8.21
CA GLY A 208 -4.91 -22.45 8.15
C GLY A 208 -4.80 -21.54 6.92
N VAL A 209 -3.62 -21.43 6.30
CA VAL A 209 -3.40 -20.65 5.09
C VAL A 209 -4.12 -21.27 3.89
N LEU A 210 -5.05 -20.51 3.30
CA LEU A 210 -5.79 -20.95 2.11
C LEU A 210 -5.03 -20.63 0.82
N ARG A 211 -5.42 -21.29 -0.27
CA ARG A 211 -4.89 -21.04 -1.62
C ARG A 211 -5.95 -20.36 -2.47
N VAL A 212 -5.52 -19.36 -3.25
CA VAL A 212 -6.30 -18.78 -4.34
C VAL A 212 -5.51 -18.88 -5.63
N ASP A 213 -6.19 -19.13 -6.75
CA ASP A 213 -5.54 -19.32 -8.05
C ASP A 213 -4.58 -18.18 -8.41
N SER A 214 -5.05 -16.94 -8.22
CA SER A 214 -4.29 -15.73 -8.48
C SER A 214 -4.54 -14.69 -7.39
N GLY A 215 -3.47 -14.27 -6.70
CA GLY A 215 -3.53 -13.19 -5.71
C GLY A 215 -3.98 -11.87 -6.33
N VAL A 216 -3.51 -11.53 -7.53
CA VAL A 216 -3.91 -10.30 -8.23
C VAL A 216 -5.40 -10.32 -8.58
N ALA A 217 -5.91 -11.45 -9.07
CA ALA A 217 -7.33 -11.58 -9.37
C ALA A 217 -8.19 -11.52 -8.10
N ASP A 218 -7.70 -12.11 -7.01
CA ASP A 218 -8.37 -12.04 -5.72
C ASP A 218 -8.45 -10.61 -5.16
N ILE A 219 -7.34 -9.87 -5.23
CA ILE A 219 -7.28 -8.45 -4.89
C ILE A 219 -8.28 -7.66 -5.75
N ALA A 220 -8.26 -7.85 -7.06
CA ALA A 220 -9.16 -7.13 -7.97
C ALA A 220 -10.64 -7.39 -7.65
N ARG A 221 -11.04 -8.65 -7.42
CA ARG A 221 -12.42 -9.02 -7.06
C ARG A 221 -12.85 -8.40 -5.74
N LYS A 222 -12.00 -8.45 -4.71
CA LYS A 222 -12.30 -7.89 -3.39
C LYS A 222 -12.41 -6.37 -3.44
N ARG A 223 -11.51 -5.70 -4.16
CA ARG A 223 -11.61 -4.24 -4.37
C ARG A 223 -12.90 -3.87 -5.09
N ALA A 224 -13.28 -4.59 -6.15
CA ALA A 224 -14.56 -4.39 -6.83
C ALA A 224 -15.77 -4.64 -5.92
N SER A 225 -15.62 -5.47 -4.89
CA SER A 225 -16.64 -5.78 -3.89
C SER A 225 -16.59 -4.86 -2.65
N GLY A 226 -15.90 -3.72 -2.74
CA GLY A 226 -15.87 -2.69 -1.70
C GLY A 226 -14.88 -2.93 -0.55
N TRP A 227 -13.90 -3.82 -0.71
CA TRP A 227 -12.86 -4.00 0.32
C TRP A 227 -11.85 -2.85 0.31
N LEU A 228 -11.50 -2.35 1.50
CA LEU A 228 -10.41 -1.41 1.70
C LEU A 228 -9.08 -2.13 1.42
N TYR A 229 -8.23 -1.55 0.58
CA TYR A 229 -6.96 -2.15 0.18
C TYR A 229 -5.78 -1.44 0.85
N ILE A 230 -4.89 -2.21 1.46
CA ILE A 230 -3.63 -1.75 2.05
C ILE A 230 -2.53 -2.67 1.49
N GLY A 231 -1.51 -2.10 0.86
CA GLY A 231 -0.38 -2.85 0.33
C GLY A 231 0.88 -2.61 1.15
N VAL A 232 1.62 -3.69 1.42
CA VAL A 232 2.90 -3.72 2.14
C VAL A 232 3.93 -4.52 1.35
#